data_AF-A0A5E8H0T6-F1
#
_entry.id   AF-A0A5E8H0T6-F1
#
_cell.length_a   1.000
_cell.length_b   1.000
_cell.length_c   1.000
_cell.angle_alpha   90.00
_cell.angle_beta   90.00
_cell.angle_gamma   90.00
#
_symmetry.space_group_name_H-M   'P 1'
#
loop_
_entity.id
_entity.type
_entity.pdbx_description
1 polymer ?
#
loop_
_entity_poly.entity_id
_entity_poly.type
_entity_poly.pdbx_seq_one_letter_code
_entity_poly.pdbx_strand_id
1 'polypeptide(L)' 'MTEERTTPLRERMIEDMHIRGIGEKARQSHIRAIKDFASYLGRPPDTATPEELRSYQLHMTNAGVSPSTFYVRIVALRFF' A
#
# COMPACT_ATOMS: atom_id res chain seq x y z
N MET A 1 2.99 -13.58 21.25
CA MET A 1 2.94 -13.37 19.79
C MET A 1 1.51 -13.03 19.46
N THR A 2 1.22 -11.78 19.15
CA THR A 2 -0.13 -11.39 18.72
C THR A 2 -0.33 -11.99 17.33
N GLU A 3 -1.20 -12.99 17.19
CA GLU A 3 -1.68 -13.41 15.87
C GLU A 3 -2.37 -12.19 15.24
N GLU A 4 -1.66 -11.46 14.37
CA GLU A 4 -2.32 -10.52 13.47
C GLU A 4 -3.32 -11.34 12.66
N ARG A 5 -4.62 -11.21 12.96
CA ARG A 5 -5.70 -11.71 12.10
C ARG A 5 -5.49 -11.08 10.72
N THR A 6 -4.88 -11.84 9.83
CA THR A 6 -4.52 -11.36 8.50
C THR A 6 -5.76 -11.46 7.62
N THR A 7 -6.08 -10.40 6.89
CA THR A 7 -7.21 -10.41 5.94
C THR A 7 -6.81 -11.19 4.68
N PRO A 8 -7.75 -11.85 3.97
CA PRO A 8 -7.45 -12.51 2.70
C PRO A 8 -6.77 -11.59 1.68
N LEU A 9 -7.13 -10.30 1.67
CA LEU A 9 -6.48 -9.29 0.84
C LEU A 9 -4.99 -9.12 1.18
N ARG A 10 -4.65 -9.10 2.48
CA ARG A 10 -3.26 -8.96 2.94
C ARG A 10 -2.43 -10.20 2.61
N GLU A 11 -3.01 -11.40 2.67
CA GLU A 11 -2.32 -12.63 2.26
C GLU A 11 -1.98 -12.59 0.77
N ARG A 12 -2.97 -12.31 -0.08
CA ARG A 12 -2.78 -12.20 -1.54
C ARG A 12 -1.74 -11.15 -1.91
N MET A 13 -1.78 -9.98 -1.28
CA MET A 13 -0.77 -8.94 -1.47
C MET A 13 0.66 -9.43 -1.16
N ILE A 14 0.85 -10.17 -0.07
CA ILE A 14 2.16 -10.68 0.34
C ILE A 14 2.65 -11.75 -0.64
N GLU A 15 1.75 -12.63 -1.08
CA GLU A 15 2.02 -13.64 -2.10
C GLU A 15 2.41 -13.00 -3.43
N ASP A 16 1.67 -12.00 -3.90
CA ASP A 16 1.98 -11.27 -5.13
C ASP A 16 3.34 -10.56 -5.06
N MET A 17 3.68 -9.98 -3.90
CA MET A 17 5.01 -9.41 -3.68
C MET A 17 6.10 -10.47 -3.70
N HIS A 18 5.83 -11.67 -3.18
CA HIS A 18 6.75 -12.80 -3.23
C HIS A 18 6.98 -13.30 -4.66
N ILE A 19 5.91 -13.47 -5.44
CA ILE A 19 5.95 -13.86 -6.86
C ILE A 19 6.80 -12.87 -7.67
N ARG A 20 6.70 -11.57 -7.37
CA ARG A 20 7.50 -10.50 -8.03
C ARG A 20 8.94 -10.40 -7.51
N GLY A 21 9.38 -11.29 -6.62
CA GLY A 21 10.76 -11.30 -6.09
C GLY A 21 11.07 -10.13 -5.17
N ILE A 22 10.06 -9.48 -4.57
CA ILE A 22 10.27 -8.36 -3.66
C ILE A 22 10.88 -8.89 -2.36
N GLY A 23 12.04 -8.35 -1.98
CA GLY A 23 12.72 -8.72 -0.73
C GLY A 23 11.91 -8.34 0.52
N GLU A 24 12.18 -9.03 1.64
CA GLU A 24 11.40 -8.90 2.88
C GLU A 24 11.30 -7.44 3.37
N LYS A 25 12.42 -6.72 3.41
CA LYS A 25 12.43 -5.30 3.83
C LYS A 25 11.56 -4.41 2.94
N ALA A 26 11.53 -4.70 1.63
CA ALA A 26 10.70 -3.97 0.68
C ALA A 26 9.22 -4.34 0.83
N ARG A 27 8.90 -5.62 1.07
CA ARG A 27 7.53 -6.06 1.43
C ARG A 27 6.99 -5.29 2.64
N GLN A 28 7.77 -5.19 3.72
CA GLN A 28 7.35 -4.45 4.91
C GLN A 28 7.06 -2.97 4.61
N SER A 29 7.85 -2.36 3.72
CA SER A 29 7.63 -0.98 3.29
C SER A 29 6.34 -0.84 2.47
N HIS A 30 6.05 -1.79 1.57
CA HIS A 30 4.79 -1.79 0.81
C HIS A 30 3.57 -2.07 1.69
N ILE A 31 3.66 -3.00 2.65
CA ILE A 31 2.57 -3.26 3.61
C ILE A 31 2.24 -1.99 4.40
N ARG A 32 3.26 -1.26 4.87
CA ARG A 32 3.06 0.02 5.57
C ARG A 32 2.41 1.06 4.66
N ALA A 33 2.86 1.18 3.41
CA ALA A 33 2.27 2.09 2.44
C ALA A 33 0.78 1.82 2.17
N ILE A 34 0.38 0.54 2.14
CA ILE A 34 -1.01 0.14 1.92
C ILE A 34 -1.85 0.38 3.17
N LYS A 35 -1.29 0.18 4.37
CA LYS A 35 -1.92 0.59 5.63
C LYS A 35 -2.16 2.11 5.65
N ASP A 36 -1.17 2.92 5.26
CA ASP A 36 -1.30 4.38 5.18
C ASP A 36 -2.42 4.78 4.19
N PHE A 37 -2.51 4.12 3.04
CA PHE A 37 -3.57 4.37 2.06
C PHE A 37 -4.96 3.96 2.57
N ALA A 38 -5.09 2.80 3.21
CA ALA A 38 -6.35 2.37 3.82
C ALA A 38 -6.81 3.34 4.93
N SER A 39 -5.86 3.89 5.71
CA SER A 39 -6.15 4.94 6.70
C SER A 39 -6.60 6.24 6.04
N TYR A 40 -6.02 6.63 4.91
CA TYR A 40 -6.47 7.79 4.13
C TYR A 40 -7.89 7.59 3.58
N LEU A 41 -8.19 6.40 3.08
CA LEU A 41 -9.48 6.07 2.46
C LEU A 41 -10.60 5.82 3.49
N GLY A 42 -10.24 5.38 4.70
CA GLY A 42 -11.20 5.02 5.76
C GLY A 42 -11.97 3.71 5.51
N ARG A 43 -11.60 2.95 4.48
CA ARG A 43 -12.24 1.69 4.07
C ARG A 43 -11.22 0.77 3.37
N PRO A 44 -11.55 -0.51 3.09
CA PRO A 44 -10.63 -1.45 2.44
C PRO A 44 -10.09 -0.90 1.11
N PRO A 45 -8.76 -1.00 0.86
CA PRO A 45 -8.11 -0.32 -0.26
C PRO A 45 -8.48 -0.88 -1.64
N ASP A 46 -8.91 -2.15 -1.70
CA ASP A 46 -9.45 -2.83 -2.89
C ASP A 46 -10.77 -2.23 -3.39
N THR A 47 -11.37 -1.32 -2.63
CA THR A 47 -12.61 -0.61 -3.00
C THR A 47 -12.36 0.79 -3.59
N ALA A 48 -11.10 1.20 -3.73
CA ALA A 48 -10.72 2.51 -4.22
C ALA A 48 -11.07 2.71 -5.71
N THR A 49 -11.56 3.90 -6.03
CA THR A 49 -11.77 4.37 -7.41
C THR A 49 -10.49 5.01 -7.99
N PRO A 50 -10.37 5.11 -9.32
CA PRO A 50 -9.27 5.84 -9.95
C PRO A 50 -9.12 7.28 -9.45
N GLU A 51 -10.23 7.97 -9.20
CA GLU A 51 -10.27 9.33 -8.68
C GLU A 51 -9.71 9.42 -7.26
N GLU A 52 -10.02 8.46 -6.39
CA GLU A 52 -9.47 8.38 -5.03
C GLU A 52 -7.98 8.05 -5.04
N LEU A 53 -7.53 7.18 -5.96
CA LEU A 53 -6.10 6.93 -6.16
C LEU A 53 -5.40 8.23 -6.55
N ARG A 54 -5.93 8.98 -7.53
CA ARG A 54 -5.38 10.29 -7.93
C ARG A 54 -5.38 11.29 -6.78
N SER A 55 -6.46 11.35 -6.00
CA SER A 55 -6.57 12.23 -4.83
C SER A 55 -5.50 11.93 -3.79
N TYR A 56 -5.23 10.65 -3.53
CA TYR A 56 -4.16 10.24 -2.62
C TYR A 56 -2.76 10.62 -3.14
N GLN A 57 -2.52 10.48 -4.45
CA GLN A 57 -1.27 10.94 -5.05
C GLN A 57 -1.07 12.44 -4.84
N LEU A 58 -2.10 13.24 -5.12
CA LEU A 58 -2.06 14.68 -4.92
C LEU A 58 -1.86 15.06 -3.44
N HIS A 59 -2.54 14.35 -2.53
CA HIS A 59 -2.36 14.51 -1.08
C HIS A 59 -0.88 14.31 -0.68
N MET A 60 -0.24 13.25 -1.16
CA MET A 60 1.18 13.00 -0.87
C MET A 60 2.10 14.10 -1.43
N THR A 61 1.84 14.56 -2.65
CA THR A 61 2.60 15.65 -3.28
C THR A 61 2.47 16.94 -2.48
N ASN A 62 1.25 17.33 -2.11
CA ASN A 62 0.98 18.54 -1.33
C ASN A 62 1.56 18.46 0.09
N ALA A 63 1.63 17.25 0.66
CA ALA A 63 2.26 17.00 1.96
C ALA A 63 3.80 16.98 1.91
N GLY A 64 4.42 17.19 0.74
CA GLY A 64 5.88 17.19 0.60
C GLY A 64 6.54 15.83 0.79
N VAL A 65 5.83 14.74 0.52
CA VAL A 65 6.39 13.38 0.60
C VAL A 65 7.57 13.27 -0.37
N SER A 66 8.71 12.74 0.10
CA SER A 66 9.91 12.61 -0.73
C SER A 66 9.64 11.75 -1.97
N PRO A 67 10.31 12.01 -3.12
CA PRO A 67 10.10 11.22 -4.34
C PRO A 67 10.30 9.72 -4.15
N SER A 68 11.27 9.32 -3.32
CA SER A 68 11.51 7.91 -2.98
C SER A 68 10.36 7.28 -2.21
N THR A 69 9.82 7.98 -1.21
CA THR A 69 8.68 7.51 -0.43
C THR A 69 7.42 7.46 -1.29
N PHE A 70 7.21 8.48 -2.12
CA PHE A 70 6.11 8.54 -3.07
C PHE A 70 6.16 7.31 -4.00
N TYR A 71 7.31 7.03 -4.61
CA TYR A 71 7.49 5.88 -5.50
C TYR A 71 7.16 4.55 -4.81
N VAL A 72 7.67 4.31 -3.59
CA VAL A 72 7.36 3.11 -2.81
C VAL A 72 5.87 2.98 -2.56
N ARG A 73 5.20 4.08 -2.21
CA ARG A 73 3.75 4.08 -1.96
C ARG A 73 2.96 3.77 -3.23
N ILE A 74 3.29 4.38 -4.37
CA ILE A 74 2.61 4.10 -5.65
C ILE A 74 2.79 2.65 -6.10
N VAL A 75 4.02 2.10 -5.97
CA VAL A 75 4.26 0.70 -6.31
C VAL A 75 3.45 -0.24 -5.41
N ALA A 76 3.29 0.11 -4.13
CA ALA A 76 2.51 -0.68 -3.20
C ALA A 76 1.03 -0.79 -3.62
N LEU A 77 0.45 0.25 -4.24
CA LEU A 77 -0.95 0.23 -4.67
C LEU A 77 -1.24 -0.75 -5.83
N ARG A 78 -0.20 -1.40 -6.40
CA ARG A 78 -0.34 -2.40 -7.48
C ARG A 78 -0.58 -3.83 -6.97
N PHE A 79 -0.81 -4.01 -5.68
CA PHE A 79 -0.93 -5.31 -5.01
C PHE A 79 -2.32 -5.59 -4.42
N PHE A 80 -3.26 -4.64 -4.46
CA PHE A 80 -4.64 -4.84 -4.04
C PHE A 80 -5.63 -4.51 -5.15
#